data_AF-M8BHE5-F1
#
_entry.id   AF-M8BHE5-F1
#
_cell.length_a   1.000
_cell.length_b   1.000
_cell.length_c   1.000
_cell.angle_alpha   90.00
_cell.angle_beta   90.00
_cell.angle_gamma   90.00
#
_symmetry.space_group_name_H-M   'P 1'
#
loop_
_entity.id
_entity.type
_entity.pdbx_description
1 polymer ?
#
loop_
_entity_poly.entity_id
_entity_poly.type
_entity_poly.pdbx_seq_one_letter_code
_entity_poly.pdbx_strand_id
1 'polypeptide(L)'
;MLRLKAFEPILLAGRSRFKDIDMRIRVRGGGKTSQIYSIRQAIAKSLVAYYQKYVDEAAKKEVKEIFGRYDRTLLVADPRRCEPKKFGGRGARARFQKSYR
;
A
#
# COMPACT_ATOMS: atom_id res chain seq x y z
N MET A 1 10.58 -6.84 11.79
CA MET A 1 10.41 -7.05 10.33
C MET A 1 9.57 -5.97 9.65
N LEU A 2 8.37 -5.63 10.15
CA LEU A 2 7.44 -4.71 9.46
C LEU A 2 7.92 -3.25 9.31
N ARG A 3 8.87 -2.79 10.13
CA ARG A 3 9.47 -1.46 10.00
C ARG A 3 10.13 -1.25 8.63
N LEU A 4 10.82 -2.27 8.10
CA LEU A 4 11.47 -2.19 6.79
C LEU A 4 10.47 -1.98 5.65
N LYS A 5 9.29 -2.61 5.73
CA LYS A 5 8.22 -2.47 4.74
C LYS A 5 7.75 -1.01 4.58
N ALA A 6 7.76 -0.23 5.66
CA ALA A 6 7.40 1.19 5.58
C ALA A 6 8.48 2.03 4.88
N PHE A 7 9.75 1.68 5.01
CA PHE A 7 10.88 2.43 4.46
C PHE A 7 11.28 2.03 3.03
N GLU A 8 10.77 0.92 2.51
CA GLU A 8 11.01 0.47 1.13
C GLU A 8 10.90 1.58 0.05
N PRO A 9 9.84 2.41 -0.02
CA PRO A 9 9.78 3.48 -1.02
C PRO A 9 10.94 4.49 -0.91
N ILE A 10 11.44 4.74 0.29
CA ILE A 10 12.58 5.64 0.53
C ILE A 10 13.89 4.99 0.08
N LEU A 11 14.04 3.69 0.32
CA LEU A 11 15.21 2.93 -0.10
C LEU A 11 15.26 2.77 -1.62
N LEU A 12 14.11 2.58 -2.28
CA LEU A 12 14.03 2.40 -3.73
C LEU A 12 14.26 3.69 -4.51
N ALA A 13 13.61 4.78 -4.12
CA ALA A 13 13.76 6.07 -4.82
C ALA A 13 15.04 6.83 -4.40
N GLY A 14 15.70 6.40 -3.32
CA GLY A 14 16.90 7.02 -2.78
C GLY A 14 16.58 8.22 -1.88
N ARG A 15 17.36 8.38 -0.79
CA ARG A 15 17.17 9.44 0.21
C ARG A 15 17.28 10.86 -0.34
N SER A 16 18.01 11.07 -1.44
CA SER A 16 18.18 12.37 -2.07
C SER A 16 16.85 12.97 -2.53
N ARG A 17 15.94 12.15 -3.06
CA ARG A 17 14.63 12.57 -3.57
C ARG A 17 13.64 12.99 -2.48
N PHE A 18 13.98 12.77 -1.21
CA PHE A 18 13.14 13.11 -0.05
C PHE A 18 13.72 14.25 0.80
N LYS A 19 14.90 14.79 0.46
CA LYS A 19 15.57 15.81 1.29
C LYS A 19 14.73 17.07 1.46
N ASP A 20 14.04 17.50 0.40
CA ASP A 20 13.28 18.76 0.38
C ASP A 20 11.79 18.56 0.70
N ILE A 21 11.39 17.35 1.11
CA ILE A 21 9.99 16.97 1.29
C ILE A 21 9.75 16.58 2.75
N ASP A 22 8.94 17.37 3.45
CA ASP A 22 8.38 16.99 4.75
C ASP A 22 7.03 16.28 4.56
N MET A 23 6.83 15.15 5.26
CA MET A 23 5.66 14.28 5.11
C MET A 23 5.03 13.96 6.47
N ARG A 24 3.82 14.49 6.70
CA ARG A 24 3.01 14.15 7.87
C ARG A 24 1.92 13.13 7.51
N ILE A 25 2.06 11.90 8.01
CA ILE A 25 1.13 10.81 7.72
C ILE A 25 0.30 10.46 8.96
N ARG A 26 -1.03 10.41 8.81
CA ARG A 26 -1.97 9.93 9.83
C ARG A 26 -2.78 8.77 9.27
N VAL A 27 -2.83 7.64 9.98
CA VAL A 27 -3.60 6.45 9.57
C VAL A 27 -4.58 6.08 10.67
N ARG A 28 -5.81 5.68 10.29
CA ARG A 28 -6.87 5.22 11.20
C ARG A 28 -7.58 4.01 10.59
N GLY A 29 -8.07 3.12 11.46
CA GLY A 29 -8.73 1.88 11.06
C GLY A 29 -7.77 0.77 10.62
N GLY A 30 -8.32 -0.43 10.35
CA GLY A 30 -7.55 -1.62 9.98
C GLY A 30 -6.72 -2.22 11.13
N GLY A 31 -5.92 -3.24 10.82
CA GLY A 31 -4.95 -3.84 11.74
C GLY A 31 -3.54 -3.26 11.60
N LYS A 32 -2.63 -3.65 12.50
CA LYS A 32 -1.23 -3.18 12.53
C LYS A 32 -0.53 -3.34 11.18
N THR A 33 -0.65 -4.52 10.56
CA THR A 33 -0.02 -4.83 9.28
C THR A 33 -0.61 -3.97 8.16
N SER A 34 -1.94 -3.89 8.04
CA SER A 34 -2.58 -3.10 6.98
C SER A 34 -2.23 -1.62 7.09
N GLN A 35 -2.14 -1.07 8.31
CA GLN A 35 -1.73 0.32 8.53
C GLN A 35 -0.31 0.58 7.99
N ILE A 36 0.62 -0.34 8.19
CA ILE A 36 1.98 -0.22 7.67
C ILE A 36 2.00 -0.23 6.13
N TYR A 37 1.19 -1.10 5.49
CA TYR A 37 1.03 -1.08 4.04
C TYR A 37 0.38 0.22 3.54
N SER A 38 -0.54 0.81 4.31
CA SER A 38 -1.10 2.13 4.00
C SER A 38 -0.06 3.25 4.11
N ILE A 39 0.80 3.24 5.13
CA ILE A 39 1.92 4.20 5.25
C ILE A 39 2.88 4.05 4.06
N ARG A 40 3.25 2.81 3.73
CA ARG A 40 4.11 2.49 2.58
C ARG A 40 3.54 3.06 1.27
N GLN A 41 2.24 2.86 1.02
CA GLN A 41 1.55 3.43 -0.13
C GLN A 41 1.49 4.96 -0.10
N ALA A 42 1.23 5.55 1.07
CA ALA A 42 1.12 6.99 1.22
C ALA A 42 2.43 7.70 0.85
N ILE A 43 3.57 7.17 1.31
CA ILE A 43 4.91 7.70 1.00
C ILE A 43 5.20 7.64 -0.50
N ALA A 44 4.90 6.50 -1.15
CA ALA A 44 5.15 6.34 -2.58
C ALA A 44 4.27 7.28 -3.43
N LYS A 45 2.98 7.38 -3.10
CA LYS A 45 2.03 8.25 -3.81
C LYS A 45 2.33 9.72 -3.60
N SER A 46 2.69 10.14 -2.39
CA SER A 46 3.02 11.54 -2.11
C SER A 46 4.24 12.00 -2.90
N LEU A 47 5.28 11.15 -3.02
CA LEU A 47 6.46 11.46 -3.82
C LEU A 47 6.10 11.66 -5.30
N VAL A 48 5.36 10.71 -5.90
CA VAL A 48 4.95 10.81 -7.31
C VAL A 48 4.08 12.06 -7.55
N ALA A 49 3.16 12.37 -6.63
CA ALA A 49 2.31 13.55 -6.73
C ALA A 49 3.10 14.86 -6.59
N TYR A 50 4.11 14.90 -5.72
CA TYR A 50 5.00 16.05 -5.56
C TYR A 50 5.77 16.33 -6.85
N TYR A 51 6.40 15.29 -7.42
CA TYR A 51 7.16 15.41 -8.66
C TYR A 51 6.29 15.82 -9.84
N GLN A 52 5.05 15.32 -9.90
CA GLN A 52 4.08 15.73 -10.91
C GLN A 52 3.72 17.21 -10.86
N LYS A 53 3.70 17.83 -9.66
CA LYS A 53 3.26 19.21 -9.49
C LYS A 53 4.40 20.24 -9.47
N TYR A 54 5.54 19.88 -8.89
CA TYR A 54 6.58 20.86 -8.52
C TYR A 54 7.96 20.62 -9.16
N VAL A 55 8.15 19.51 -9.89
CA VAL A 55 9.45 19.17 -10.50
C VAL A 55 9.30 19.09 -12.01
N ASP A 56 9.07 17.91 -12.58
CA ASP A 56 8.83 17.71 -14.01
C ASP A 56 8.25 16.31 -14.30
N GLU A 57 7.66 16.12 -15.49
CA GLU A 57 7.02 14.87 -15.90
C GLU A 57 8.03 13.73 -16.17
N ALA A 58 9.28 14.03 -16.56
CA ALA A 58 10.28 13.00 -16.82
C ALA A 58 10.76 12.37 -15.51
N ALA A 59 11.09 13.18 -14.50
CA ALA A 59 11.48 12.72 -13.19
C ALA A 59 10.33 11.95 -12.48
N LYS A 60 9.09 12.42 -12.65
CA LYS A 60 7.90 11.69 -12.19
C LYS A 60 7.79 10.31 -12.84
N LYS A 61 7.99 10.21 -14.16
CA LYS A 61 7.93 8.93 -14.88
C LYS A 61 8.99 7.96 -14.37
N GLU A 62 10.21 8.45 -14.12
CA GLU A 62 11.30 7.65 -13.58
C GLU A 62 10.97 7.09 -12.19
N VAL A 63 10.49 7.93 -11.27
CA VAL A 63 10.06 7.50 -9.93
C VAL A 63 8.94 6.46 -10.01
N LYS A 64 7.96 6.70 -10.88
CA LYS A 64 6.82 5.79 -11.09
C LYS A 64 7.28 4.44 -11.64
N GLU A 65 8.26 4.43 -12.54
CA GLU A 65 8.83 3.22 -13.12
C GLU A 65 9.63 2.42 -12.08
N ILE A 66 10.45 3.08 -11.25
CA ILE A 66 11.17 2.43 -10.14
C ILE A 66 10.20 1.71 -9.21
N PHE A 67 9.13 2.39 -8.78
CA PHE A 67 8.13 1.78 -7.90
C PHE A 67 7.35 0.67 -8.60
N GLY A 68 6.94 0.89 -9.86
CA GLY A 68 6.19 -0.09 -10.65
C GLY A 68 6.97 -1.37 -10.93
N ARG A 69 8.30 -1.26 -11.17
CA ARG A 69 9.19 -2.40 -11.41
C ARG A 69 9.40 -3.24 -10.15
N TYR A 70 9.40 -2.62 -8.98
CA TYR A 70 9.53 -3.34 -7.72
C TYR A 70 8.21 -3.98 -7.28
N ASP A 71 7.17 -3.17 -7.09
CA ASP A 71 5.89 -3.63 -6.55
C ASP A 71 4.75 -2.66 -6.91
N ARG A 72 3.80 -3.12 -7.74
CA ARG A 72 2.64 -2.34 -8.15
C ARG A 72 1.78 -1.87 -6.97
N THR A 73 1.81 -2.59 -5.83
CA THR A 73 1.04 -2.22 -4.64
C THR A 73 1.56 -0.96 -3.96
N LEU A 74 2.74 -0.43 -4.31
CA LEU A 74 3.20 0.89 -3.86
C LEU A 74 2.33 2.02 -4.41
N LEU A 75 1.85 1.86 -5.65
CA LEU A 75 1.09 2.89 -6.37
C LEU A 75 -0.40 2.58 -6.44
N VAL A 76 -0.78 1.31 -6.51
CA VAL A 76 -2.18 0.88 -6.64
C VAL A 76 -2.63 0.23 -5.34
N ALA A 77 -3.79 0.66 -4.83
CA ALA A 77 -4.36 0.06 -3.63
C ALA A 77 -4.87 -1.36 -3.92
N ASP A 78 -4.70 -2.26 -2.96
CA ASP A 78 -5.29 -3.58 -3.03
C ASP A 78 -6.81 -3.49 -2.77
N PRO A 79 -7.68 -3.86 -3.75
CA PRO A 79 -9.13 -3.69 -3.60
C PRO A 79 -9.77 -4.74 -2.68
N ARG A 80 -9.03 -5.76 -2.24
CA ARG A 80 -9.58 -6.90 -1.48
C ARG A 80 -10.26 -6.43 -0.18
N ARG A 81 -11.47 -6.96 0.06
CA ARG A 81 -12.27 -6.77 1.28
C ARG A 81 -12.80 -8.11 1.75
N CYS A 82 -13.07 -8.22 3.06
CA CYS A 82 -13.68 -9.43 3.60
C CYS A 82 -15.10 -9.59 3.05
N GLU A 83 -15.37 -10.76 2.46
CA GLU A 83 -16.71 -11.12 2.02
C GLU A 83 -17.66 -11.20 3.23
N PRO A 84 -18.94 -10.78 3.10
CA PRO A 84 -19.93 -10.94 4.16
C PRO A 84 -20.12 -12.41 4.55
N LYS A 85 -20.42 -12.67 5.83
CA LYS A 85 -20.81 -14.00 6.30
C LYS A 85 -22.13 -14.43 5.63
N LYS A 86 -22.20 -15.68 5.20
CA LYS A 86 -23.44 -16.30 4.68
C LYS A 86 -24.06 -17.20 5.76
N PHE A 87 -25.38 -17.39 5.72
CA PHE A 87 -26.10 -18.26 6.67
C PHE A 87 -25.65 -19.73 6.57
N GLY A 88 -25.99 -20.58 7.54
CA GLY A 88 -25.70 -22.02 7.44
C GLY A 88 -24.21 -22.38 7.47
N GLY A 89 -23.39 -21.54 8.10
CA GLY A 89 -21.97 -21.81 8.30
C GLY A 89 -21.26 -20.72 9.11
N ARG A 90 -19.98 -20.94 9.39
CA ARG A 90 -19.18 -20.05 10.25
C ARG A 90 -18.62 -18.82 9.51
N GLY A 91 -18.55 -18.83 8.18
CA GLY A 91 -17.90 -17.77 7.40
C GLY A 91 -18.58 -17.49 6.06
N ALA A 92 -17.90 -16.74 5.18
CA ALA A 92 -18.43 -16.37 3.87
C ALA A 92 -18.67 -17.58 2.95
N ARG A 93 -17.81 -18.60 3.03
CA ARG A 93 -17.84 -19.79 2.16
C ARG A 93 -17.96 -21.11 2.90
N ALA A 94 -17.58 -21.17 4.17
CA ALA A 94 -17.68 -22.37 4.99
C ALA A 94 -19.16 -22.68 5.30
N ARG A 95 -19.59 -23.94 5.12
CA ARG A 95 -20.92 -24.45 5.50
C ARG A 95 -20.81 -25.41 6.66
N PHE A 96 -21.88 -25.55 7.45
CA PHE A 96 -21.93 -26.59 8.47
C PHE A 96 -21.93 -27.98 7.81
N GLN A 97 -21.17 -28.89 8.41
CA GLN A 97 -21.09 -30.27 7.94
C GLN A 97 -22.44 -30.96 8.13
N LYS A 98 -22.89 -31.70 7.11
CA LYS A 98 -24.06 -32.58 7.19
C LYS A 98 -23.62 -33.96 7.72
N SER A 99 -24.49 -34.61 8.48
CA SER A 99 -24.23 -35.91 9.12
C SER A 99 -24.38 -37.10 8.18
N TYR A 100 -25.07 -36.94 7.06
CA TYR A 100 -25.35 -38.00 6.09
C TYR A 100 -24.35 -37.95 4.93
N ARG A 101 -24.09 -39.12 4.33
CA ARG A 101 -23.21 -39.29 3.17
C ARG A 101 -23.99 -39.13 1.87
#